data_AF-A0A131YMW7-F1
#
_entry.id   AF-A0A131YMW7-F1
#
_cell.length_a   1.000
_cell.length_b   1.000
_cell.length_c   1.000
_cell.angle_alpha   90.00
_cell.angle_beta   90.00
_cell.angle_gamma   90.00
#
_symmetry.space_group_name_H-M   'P 1'
#
loop_
_entity.id
_entity.type
_entity.pdbx_description
1 polymer ?
#
loop_
_entity_poly.entity_id
_entity_poly.type
_entity_poly.pdbx_seq_one_letter_code
_entity_poly.pdbx_strand_id
1 'polypeptide(L)'
;MRPAPKIDMSKLDTSNPENILKVSKKGRMLMTFITLLGKPTREETEEITSIWQTSLMNNHISVDRYILDDNRALFTFKDGSQAWEAKDFLVQQDQLETITIENKPYYGKNAGDKAQSKKAGDEL
;
A
#
# COMPACT_ATOMS: atom_id res chain seq x y z
N MET A 1 24.71 12.51 -7.02
CA MET A 1 23.33 12.04 -7.28
C MET A 1 23.34 11.24 -8.57
N ARG A 2 22.94 9.95 -8.55
CA ARG A 2 22.84 9.17 -9.80
C ARG A 2 21.56 9.63 -10.53
N PRO A 3 21.61 9.96 -11.83
CA PRO A 3 20.41 10.31 -12.58
C PRO A 3 19.44 9.12 -12.55
N ALA A 4 18.15 9.39 -12.37
CA ALA A 4 17.13 8.35 -12.46
C ALA A 4 17.27 7.63 -13.81
N PRO A 5 17.22 6.29 -13.83
CA PRO A 5 17.32 5.54 -15.09
C PRO A 5 16.23 6.03 -16.03
N LYS A 6 16.63 6.37 -17.27
CA LYS A 6 15.69 6.74 -18.33
C LYS A 6 14.84 5.51 -18.60
N ILE A 7 13.58 5.55 -18.17
CA ILE A 7 12.62 4.47 -18.43
C ILE A 7 12.41 4.45 -19.94
N ASP A 8 12.85 3.37 -20.59
CA ASP A 8 12.65 3.15 -22.02
C ASP A 8 11.16 2.78 -22.23
N MET A 9 10.34 3.77 -22.55
CA MET A 9 8.88 3.64 -22.68
C MET A 9 8.44 2.83 -23.91
N SER A 10 9.39 2.41 -24.74
CA SER A 10 9.17 1.69 -26.01
C SER A 10 8.88 0.19 -25.85
N LYS A 11 9.09 -0.38 -24.66
CA LYS A 11 8.82 -1.80 -24.34
C LYS A 11 7.74 -1.99 -23.27
N LEU A 12 7.00 -0.94 -22.97
CA LEU A 12 6.03 -0.92 -21.89
C LEU A 12 4.69 -1.46 -22.41
N ASP A 13 4.31 -2.65 -21.96
CA ASP A 13 3.00 -3.22 -22.22
C ASP A 13 1.94 -2.34 -21.54
N THR A 14 1.28 -1.48 -22.32
CA THR A 14 0.28 -0.50 -21.84
C THR A 14 -0.99 -1.14 -21.33
N SER A 15 -1.14 -2.46 -21.49
CA SER A 15 -2.26 -3.25 -21.00
C SER A 15 -2.36 -3.32 -19.48
N ASN A 16 -1.26 -3.08 -18.74
CA ASN A 16 -1.23 -3.25 -17.29
C ASN A 16 -0.68 -2.02 -16.54
N PRO A 17 -1.55 -1.01 -16.25
CA PRO A 17 -1.13 0.27 -15.68
C PRO A 17 -0.49 0.15 -14.29
N GLU A 18 -0.72 -0.94 -13.54
CA GLU A 18 -0.07 -1.18 -12.25
C GLU A 18 1.44 -1.48 -12.39
N ASN A 19 1.84 -2.23 -13.42
CA ASN A 19 3.25 -2.53 -13.67
C ASN A 19 4.04 -1.28 -14.04
N ILE A 20 3.41 -0.35 -14.76
CA ILE A 20 3.99 0.95 -15.11
C ILE A 20 4.26 1.76 -13.83
N LEU A 21 3.28 1.82 -12.93
CA LEU A 21 3.41 2.53 -11.66
C LEU A 21 4.52 1.90 -10.80
N LYS A 22 4.55 0.56 -10.66
CA LYS A 22 5.60 -0.17 -9.91
C LYS A 22 7.01 0.13 -10.44
N VAL A 23 7.22 0.04 -11.76
CA VAL A 23 8.53 0.34 -12.39
C VAL A 23 8.90 1.80 -12.21
N SER A 24 7.94 2.72 -12.34
CA SER A 24 8.21 4.15 -12.17
C SER A 24 8.64 4.50 -10.74
N LYS A 25 8.16 3.78 -9.71
CA LYS A 25 8.44 4.08 -8.30
C LYS A 25 9.64 3.33 -7.74
N LYS A 26 10.29 2.49 -8.56
CA LYS A 26 11.52 1.81 -8.18
C LYS A 26 12.61 2.82 -7.78
N GLY A 27 13.11 2.72 -6.55
CA GLY A 27 14.12 3.62 -6.00
C GLY A 27 13.63 5.04 -5.66
N ARG A 28 12.31 5.29 -5.70
CA ARG A 28 11.69 6.52 -5.22
C ARG A 28 10.86 6.23 -3.98
N MET A 29 10.83 7.17 -3.04
CA MET A 29 9.98 7.04 -1.86
C MET A 29 8.51 7.05 -2.27
N LEU A 30 7.71 6.22 -1.61
CA LEU A 30 6.27 6.14 -1.83
C LEU A 30 5.56 6.13 -0.49
N MET A 31 4.60 7.04 -0.35
CA MET A 31 3.80 7.20 0.84
C MET A 31 2.42 6.57 0.60
N THR A 32 1.96 5.79 1.57
CA THR A 32 0.68 5.07 1.49
C THR A 32 -0.13 5.27 2.75
N PHE A 33 -1.43 5.42 2.60
CA PHE A 33 -2.35 5.59 3.72
C PHE A 33 -3.01 4.27 4.06
N ILE A 34 -2.99 3.92 5.34
CA ILE A 34 -3.57 2.70 5.87
C ILE A 34 -4.70 3.07 6.83
N THR A 35 -5.82 2.40 6.69
CA THR A 35 -6.98 2.52 7.58
C THR A 35 -7.32 1.14 8.16
N LEU A 36 -7.44 1.07 9.48
CA LEU A 36 -7.78 -0.14 10.21
C LEU A 36 -9.29 -0.25 10.40
N LEU A 37 -9.76 -1.50 10.35
CA LEU A 37 -11.14 -1.87 10.58
C LEU A 37 -11.46 -1.87 12.08
N GLY A 38 -12.71 -1.59 12.45
CA GLY A 38 -13.23 -1.86 13.80
C GLY A 38 -13.06 -0.72 14.83
N LYS A 39 -12.69 0.49 14.40
CA LYS A 39 -12.45 1.65 15.29
C LYS A 39 -11.52 1.32 16.48
N PRO A 40 -10.30 0.81 16.21
CA PRO A 40 -9.29 0.64 17.26
C PRO A 40 -8.93 1.99 17.89
N THR A 41 -8.38 1.92 19.09
CA THR A 41 -7.69 3.03 19.75
C THR A 41 -6.34 3.29 19.08
N ARG A 42 -5.76 4.47 19.35
CA ARG A 42 -4.41 4.82 18.87
C ARG A 42 -3.34 3.79 19.25
N GLU A 43 -3.40 3.27 20.48
CA GLU A 43 -2.45 2.28 20.99
C GLU A 43 -2.60 0.94 20.27
N GLU A 44 -3.82 0.47 20.05
CA GLU A 44 -4.08 -0.75 19.27
C GLU A 44 -3.63 -0.60 17.82
N THR A 45 -3.92 0.54 17.18
CA THR A 45 -3.43 0.82 15.84
C THR A 45 -1.92 0.83 15.79
N GLU A 46 -1.27 1.37 16.82
CA GLU A 46 0.18 1.32 16.96
C GLU A 46 0.70 -0.12 17.12
N GLU A 47 0.08 -0.95 17.95
CA GLU A 47 0.51 -2.34 18.12
C GLU A 47 0.36 -3.14 16.82
N ILE A 48 -0.81 -3.07 16.19
CA ILE A 48 -1.15 -3.78 14.95
C ILE A 48 -0.19 -3.40 13.83
N THR A 49 0.00 -2.10 13.62
CA THR A 49 0.84 -1.63 12.52
C THR A 49 2.33 -1.84 12.79
N SER A 50 2.76 -1.99 14.06
CA SER A 50 4.11 -2.41 14.43
C SER A 50 4.37 -3.88 14.07
N ILE A 51 3.37 -4.76 14.31
CA ILE A 51 3.42 -6.16 13.88
C ILE A 51 3.59 -6.24 12.35
N TRP A 52 2.78 -5.48 11.61
CA TRP A 52 2.87 -5.44 10.15
C TRP A 52 4.23 -4.91 9.66
N GLN A 53 4.76 -3.87 10.30
CA GLN A 53 6.10 -3.36 9.99
C GLN A 53 7.16 -4.45 10.17
N THR A 54 7.11 -5.20 11.28
CA THR A 54 8.04 -6.30 11.56
C THR A 54 7.90 -7.42 10.52
N SER A 55 6.67 -7.80 10.15
CA SER A 55 6.41 -8.79 9.10
C SER A 55 6.94 -8.35 7.73
N LEU A 56 6.79 -7.07 7.37
CA LEU A 56 7.32 -6.51 6.14
C LEU A 56 8.86 -6.50 6.14
N MET A 57 9.48 -6.16 7.27
CA MET A 57 10.93 -6.21 7.41
C MET A 57 11.50 -7.62 7.24
N ASN A 58 10.78 -8.65 7.71
CA ASN A 58 11.17 -10.05 7.48
C ASN A 58 11.19 -10.43 6.00
N ASN A 59 10.42 -9.72 5.16
CA ASN A 59 10.41 -9.87 3.70
C ASN A 59 11.34 -8.88 2.98
N HIS A 60 12.31 -8.29 3.71
CA HIS A 60 13.22 -7.26 3.22
C HIS A 60 12.54 -5.98 2.69
N ILE A 61 11.31 -5.71 3.15
CA ILE A 61 10.58 -4.47 2.85
C ILE A 61 10.79 -3.50 4.02
N SER A 62 11.51 -2.41 3.76
CA SER A 62 11.75 -1.37 4.76
C SER A 62 10.68 -0.28 4.66
N VAL A 63 9.96 -0.08 5.77
CA VAL A 63 8.89 0.91 5.86
C VAL A 63 9.03 1.74 7.13
N ASP A 64 8.88 3.06 6.98
CA ASP A 64 8.74 4.00 8.08
C ASP A 64 7.24 4.22 8.34
N ARG A 65 6.85 4.22 9.61
CA ARG A 65 5.46 4.20 10.05
C ARG A 65 5.13 5.40 10.92
N TYR A 66 3.99 6.04 10.66
CA TYR A 66 3.48 7.16 11.48
C TYR A 66 1.98 7.00 11.74
N ILE A 67 1.55 7.18 12.99
CA ILE A 67 0.14 7.12 13.37
C ILE A 67 -0.49 8.50 13.16
N LEU A 68 -1.45 8.58 12.23
CA LEU A 68 -2.15 9.82 11.88
C LEU A 68 -3.37 10.05 12.76
N ASP A 69 -4.11 8.98 13.06
CA ASP A 69 -5.38 9.02 13.80
C ASP A 69 -5.59 7.67 14.51
N ASP A 70 -6.63 7.56 15.31
CA ASP A 70 -6.93 6.38 16.12
C ASP A 70 -6.99 5.09 15.30
N ASN A 71 -7.48 5.14 14.06
CA ASN A 71 -7.52 4.01 13.13
C ASN A 71 -6.75 4.24 11.82
N ARG A 72 -5.87 5.25 11.76
CA ARG A 72 -5.16 5.61 10.51
C ARG A 72 -3.66 5.69 10.72
N ALA A 73 -2.92 5.06 9.81
CA ALA A 73 -1.47 5.08 9.78
C ALA A 73 -0.95 5.46 8.39
N LEU A 74 0.27 5.98 8.34
CA LEU A 74 1.01 6.34 7.15
C LEU A 74 2.23 5.43 7.05
N PHE A 75 2.34 4.71 5.94
CA PHE A 75 3.47 3.84 5.64
C PHE A 75 4.29 4.48 4.51
N THR A 76 5.55 4.77 4.81
CA THR A 76 6.50 5.36 3.85
C THR A 76 7.53 4.33 3.46
N PHE A 77 7.48 3.92 2.20
CA PHE A 77 8.43 2.97 1.61
C PHE A 77 9.62 3.74 1.04
N LYS A 78 10.84 3.27 1.34
CA LYS A 78 12.05 3.82 0.72
C LYS A 78 12.14 3.49 -0.77
N ASP A 79 11.69 2.29 -1.14
CA ASP A 79 11.51 1.85 -2.51
C ASP A 79 10.01 1.64 -2.78
N GLY A 80 9.41 2.54 -3.55
CA GLY A 80 7.99 2.49 -3.85
C GLY A 80 7.56 1.28 -4.67
N SER A 81 8.49 0.58 -5.34
CA SER A 81 8.14 -0.68 -6.00
C SER A 81 7.72 -1.77 -5.01
N GLN A 82 8.20 -1.70 -3.76
CA GLN A 82 7.86 -2.64 -2.69
C GLN A 82 6.46 -2.39 -2.09
N ALA A 83 5.83 -1.25 -2.37
CA ALA A 83 4.50 -0.94 -1.85
C ALA A 83 3.43 -1.92 -2.36
N TRP A 84 3.59 -2.47 -3.56
CA TRP A 84 2.68 -3.50 -4.09
C TRP A 84 2.84 -4.85 -3.39
N GLU A 85 4.07 -5.24 -3.05
CA GLU A 85 4.32 -6.47 -2.28
C GLU A 85 3.80 -6.32 -0.85
N ALA A 86 3.99 -5.14 -0.25
CA ALA A 86 3.40 -4.82 1.04
C ALA A 86 1.86 -4.83 0.97
N LYS A 87 1.27 -4.27 -0.09
CA LYS A 87 -0.18 -4.30 -0.33
C LYS A 87 -0.70 -5.74 -0.36
N ASP A 88 -0.08 -6.62 -1.13
CA ASP A 88 -0.53 -8.01 -1.25
C ASP A 88 -0.51 -8.75 0.09
N PHE A 89 0.44 -8.44 0.98
CA PHE A 89 0.45 -8.94 2.36
C PHE A 89 -0.63 -8.27 3.24
N LEU A 90 -0.77 -6.95 3.16
CA LEU A 90 -1.65 -6.16 4.02
C LEU A 90 -3.13 -6.46 3.75
N VAL A 91 -3.53 -6.66 2.48
CA VAL A 91 -4.93 -6.96 2.14
C VAL A 91 -5.43 -8.30 2.70
N GLN A 92 -4.51 -9.20 3.06
CA GLN A 92 -4.84 -10.47 3.72
C GLN A 92 -5.06 -10.33 5.23
N GLN A 93 -4.71 -9.19 5.83
CA GLN A 93 -4.85 -8.97 7.26
C GLN A 93 -6.31 -8.67 7.62
N ASP A 94 -6.83 -9.35 8.65
CA ASP A 94 -8.23 -9.23 9.04
C ASP A 94 -8.62 -7.83 9.57
N GLN A 95 -7.62 -7.09 10.05
CA GLN A 95 -7.78 -5.75 10.64
C GLN A 95 -7.58 -4.63 9.63
N LEU A 96 -7.20 -4.92 8.38
CA LEU A 96 -7.09 -3.89 7.34
C LEU A 96 -8.47 -3.55 6.76
N GLU A 97 -8.87 -2.27 6.83
CA GLU A 97 -10.01 -1.79 6.04
C GLU A 97 -9.55 -1.41 4.63
N THR A 98 -8.54 -0.54 4.50
CA THR A 98 -8.08 -0.06 3.20
C THR A 98 -6.63 0.40 3.24
N ILE A 99 -5.87 0.11 2.18
CA ILE A 99 -4.58 0.72 1.87
C ILE A 99 -4.71 1.55 0.60
N THR A 100 -4.27 2.81 0.62
CA THR A 100 -4.31 3.71 -0.54
C THR A 100 -2.90 3.97 -1.06
N ILE A 101 -2.67 3.65 -2.34
CA ILE A 101 -1.40 3.87 -3.04
C ILE A 101 -1.66 4.83 -4.19
N GLU A 102 -1.05 6.01 -4.18
CA GLU A 102 -1.20 7.02 -5.24
C GLU A 102 -2.66 7.30 -5.63
N ASN A 103 -3.51 7.51 -4.63
CA ASN A 103 -4.95 7.77 -4.79
C ASN A 103 -5.79 6.55 -5.26
N LYS A 104 -5.19 5.36 -5.37
CA LYS A 104 -5.91 4.11 -5.63
C LYS A 104 -6.13 3.34 -4.32
N PRO A 105 -7.38 3.16 -3.86
CA PRO A 105 -7.69 2.38 -2.67
C PRO A 105 -7.73 0.88 -2.99
N TYR A 106 -7.10 0.08 -2.14
CA TYR A 106 -7.18 -1.38 -2.13
C TYR A 106 -7.76 -1.82 -0.79
N TYR A 107 -8.81 -2.62 -0.86
CA TYR A 107 -9.59 -3.01 0.30
C TYR A 107 -9.05 -4.31 0.92
N GLY A 108 -9.07 -4.40 2.24
CA GLY A 108 -8.73 -5.62 2.96
C GLY A 108 -9.83 -6.68 2.87
N LYS A 109 -9.49 -7.91 3.23
CA LYS A 109 -10.38 -9.08 3.18
C LYS A 109 -11.73 -8.86 3.88
N ASN A 110 -11.72 -8.15 5.01
CA ASN A 110 -12.91 -7.94 5.85
C ASN A 110 -13.52 -6.54 5.70
N ALA A 111 -13.13 -5.77 4.67
CA ALA A 111 -13.64 -4.42 4.43
C ALA A 111 -15.14 -4.36 4.03
N GLY A 112 -15.80 -5.52 3.87
CA GLY A 112 -17.22 -5.64 3.56
C GLY A 112 -17.62 -5.18 2.14
N ASP A 113 -18.93 -4.99 1.93
CA ASP A 113 -19.60 -4.55 0.67
C ASP A 113 -19.00 -3.28 0.02
N LYS A 114 -18.19 -2.50 0.74
CA LYS A 114 -17.42 -1.37 0.20
C LYS A 114 -16.42 -1.81 -0.87
N ALA A 115 -15.91 -3.04 -0.80
CA ALA A 115 -15.01 -3.61 -1.81
C ALA A 115 -15.73 -4.05 -3.09
N GLN A 116 -16.99 -4.49 -2.99
CA GLN A 116 -17.79 -4.95 -4.15
C GLN A 116 -18.42 -3.80 -4.94
N SER A 117 -18.81 -2.71 -4.26
CA SER A 117 -19.43 -1.54 -4.91
C SER A 117 -18.50 -0.70 -5.79
N LYS A 118 -17.17 -0.79 -5.63
CA LYS A 118 -16.20 -0.07 -6.49
C LYS A 118 -15.48 -0.91 -7.53
N LYS A 119 -15.40 -2.24 -7.38
CA LYS A 119 -14.90 -3.12 -8.47
C LYS A 119 -15.82 -3.06 -9.70
N ALA A 120 -17.12 -2.85 -9.51
CA ALA A 120 -18.09 -2.77 -10.61
C ALA A 120 -18.10 -1.41 -11.37
N GLY A 121 -17.38 -0.39 -10.89
CA GLY A 121 -17.39 0.96 -11.48
C GLY A 121 -16.23 1.28 -12.43
N ASP A 122 -15.22 0.41 -12.51
CA ASP A 122 -14.02 0.59 -13.37
C ASP A 122 -14.10 -0.28 -14.66
N GLU A 123 -15.21 -0.99 -14.88
CA GLU A 123 -15.46 -1.85 -16.06
C GLU A 123 -16.62 -1.36 -16.97
N LEU A 124 -17.04 -0.09 -16.87
CA LEU A 124 -18.03 0.56 -17.75
C LEU A 124 -17.49 1.86 -18.35
#